data_AF-A0A3C1GGH2-F1
#
_entry.id   AF-A0A3C1GGH2-F1
#
_cell.length_a   1.000
_cell.length_b   1.000
_cell.length_c   1.000
_cell.angle_alpha   90.00
_cell.angle_beta   90.00
_cell.angle_gamma   90.00
#
_symmetry.space_group_name_H-M   'P 1'
#
loop_
_entity.id
_entity.type
_entity.pdbx_description
1 polymer ?
#
loop_
_entity_poly.entity_id
_entity_poly.type
_entity_poly.pdbx_seq_one_letter_code
_entity_poly.pdbx_strand_id
1 'polypeptide(L)'
;MADFVEFKIVGAERFVLDLYAWRDGRKAAAQRAADAAAARVVAGVRGAYARGRTGNLIRGVRVDTRSAMEGDRVWALARTGAPHSHLYEWGTKGRHNARGAYRGAMPRRVTFVPIAIRERERFNAELRAILAAPVPAIGPGNPDVQETGA
;
A
#
# COMPACT_ATOMS: atom_id res chain seq x y z
N MET A 1 38.39 -39.77 -28.86
CA MET A 1 37.53 -38.59 -29.08
C MET A 1 36.65 -38.48 -27.84
N ALA A 2 36.65 -37.32 -27.18
CA ALA A 2 35.72 -37.07 -26.08
C ALA A 2 34.41 -36.58 -26.70
N ASP A 3 33.32 -37.29 -26.45
CA ASP A 3 31.99 -36.83 -26.79
C ASP A 3 31.61 -35.70 -25.84
N PHE A 4 31.43 -34.50 -26.38
CA PHE A 4 30.89 -33.37 -25.62
C PHE A 4 29.39 -33.29 -25.91
N VAL A 5 28.58 -33.29 -24.85
CA VAL A 5 27.17 -32.93 -24.94
C VAL A 5 27.07 -31.42 -24.86
N GLU A 6 26.72 -30.78 -25.98
CA GLU A 6 26.53 -29.34 -26.05
C GLU A 6 25.08 -28.99 -25.70
N PHE A 7 24.86 -28.33 -24.56
CA PHE A 7 23.55 -27.82 -24.17
C PHE A 7 23.39 -26.38 -24.64
N LYS A 8 22.63 -26.17 -25.71
CA LYS A 8 22.28 -24.83 -26.18
C LYS A 8 20.98 -24.36 -25.50
N ILE A 9 21.10 -23.53 -24.48
CA ILE A 9 19.94 -22.89 -23.83
C ILE A 9 19.45 -21.75 -24.73
N VAL A 10 18.55 -22.06 -25.67
CA VAL A 10 17.91 -21.06 -26.54
C VAL A 10 16.84 -20.23 -25.79
N GLY A 11 16.44 -20.67 -24.58
CA GLY A 11 15.36 -20.08 -23.77
C GLY A 11 15.74 -18.95 -22.80
N ALA A 12 17.00 -18.50 -22.74
CA ALA A 12 17.41 -17.48 -21.76
C ALA A 12 16.71 -16.12 -21.99
N GLU A 13 16.51 -15.71 -23.24
CA GLU A 13 15.82 -14.47 -23.58
C GLU A 13 14.33 -14.53 -23.23
N ARG A 14 13.65 -15.64 -23.57
CA ARG A 14 12.24 -15.84 -23.22
C ARG A 14 12.04 -15.91 -21.71
N PHE A 15 12.92 -16.60 -21.00
CA PHE A 15 12.94 -16.65 -19.55
C PHE A 15 13.10 -15.26 -18.92
N VAL A 16 14.04 -14.45 -19.42
CA VAL A 16 14.25 -13.08 -18.93
C VAL A 16 13.00 -12.22 -19.15
N LEU A 17 12.35 -12.35 -20.30
CA LEU A 17 11.07 -11.66 -20.58
C LEU A 17 9.95 -12.11 -19.63
N ASP A 18 9.81 -13.42 -19.40
CA ASP A 18 8.81 -13.97 -18.49
C ASP A 18 9.07 -13.56 -17.03
N LEU A 19 10.34 -13.49 -16.62
CA LEU A 19 10.75 -12.99 -15.30
C LEU A 19 10.42 -11.50 -15.13
N TYR A 20 10.65 -10.68 -16.15
CA TYR A 20 10.24 -9.27 -16.13
C TYR A 20 8.73 -9.10 -16.09
N ALA A 21 7.98 -9.83 -16.92
CA ALA A 21 6.52 -9.81 -16.91
C ALA A 21 5.96 -10.25 -15.55
N TRP A 22 6.55 -11.28 -14.95
CA TRP A 22 6.23 -11.77 -13.61
C TRP A 22 6.46 -10.71 -12.52
N ARG A 23 7.61 -10.02 -12.57
CA ARG A 23 7.98 -8.94 -11.65
C ARG A 23 7.00 -7.77 -11.80
N ASP A 24 6.77 -7.33 -13.02
CA ASP A 24 5.97 -6.14 -13.32
C ASP A 24 4.48 -6.40 -13.00
N GLY A 25 3.99 -7.61 -13.26
CA GLY A 25 2.65 -8.04 -12.84
C GLY A 25 2.45 -7.98 -11.33
N ARG A 26 3.44 -8.40 -10.53
CA ARG A 26 3.41 -8.29 -9.06
C ARG A 26 3.49 -6.85 -8.58
N LYS A 27 4.36 -6.04 -9.17
CA LYS A 27 4.44 -4.61 -8.85
C LYS A 27 3.08 -3.94 -9.09
N ALA A 28 2.46 -4.21 -10.24
CA ALA A 28 1.13 -3.67 -10.55
C ALA A 28 0.05 -4.17 -9.56
N ALA A 29 0.08 -5.45 -9.19
CA ALA A 29 -0.82 -6.00 -8.18
C ALA A 29 -0.62 -5.38 -6.79
N ALA A 30 0.63 -5.22 -6.38
CA ALA A 30 0.99 -4.58 -5.11
C ALA A 30 0.55 -3.11 -5.09
N GLN A 31 0.71 -2.38 -6.19
CA GLN A 31 0.26 -0.99 -6.29
C GLN A 31 -1.26 -0.89 -6.16
N ARG A 32 -2.02 -1.75 -6.85
CA ARG A 32 -3.49 -1.81 -6.67
C ARG A 32 -3.88 -2.10 -5.22
N ALA A 33 -3.16 -2.97 -4.53
CA ALA A 33 -3.39 -3.26 -3.12
C ALA A 33 -3.10 -2.05 -2.22
N ALA A 34 -2.01 -1.31 -2.50
CA ALA A 34 -1.68 -0.07 -1.79
C ALA A 34 -2.75 1.01 -1.99
N ASP A 35 -3.20 1.22 -3.23
CA ASP A 35 -4.26 2.18 -3.56
C ASP A 35 -5.57 1.82 -2.86
N ALA A 36 -5.93 0.53 -2.87
CA ALA A 36 -7.11 0.03 -2.19
C ALA A 36 -7.01 0.24 -0.66
N ALA A 37 -5.84 0.00 -0.07
CA ALA A 37 -5.61 0.24 1.35
C ALA A 37 -5.76 1.72 1.71
N ALA A 38 -5.17 2.63 0.93
CA ALA A 38 -5.33 4.07 1.12
C ALA A 38 -6.79 4.52 1.00
N ALA A 39 -7.53 3.98 0.02
CA ALA A 39 -8.96 4.26 -0.15
C ALA A 39 -9.78 3.77 1.06
N ARG A 40 -9.49 2.59 1.61
CA ARG A 40 -10.13 2.06 2.82
C ARG A 40 -9.86 2.92 4.04
N VAL A 41 -8.63 3.41 4.21
CA VAL A 41 -8.31 4.38 5.28
C VAL A 41 -9.17 5.62 5.16
N VAL A 42 -9.26 6.21 3.97
CA VAL A 42 -10.07 7.42 3.74
C VAL A 42 -11.55 7.17 4.00
N ALA A 43 -12.11 6.08 3.50
CA ALA A 43 -13.50 5.70 3.74
C ALA A 43 -13.77 5.49 5.24
N GLY A 44 -12.90 4.75 5.93
CA GLY A 44 -13.00 4.50 7.36
C GLY A 44 -12.94 5.77 8.19
N VAL A 45 -11.97 6.65 7.93
CA VAL A 45 -11.83 7.93 8.65
C VAL A 45 -13.03 8.85 8.38
N ARG A 46 -13.49 8.95 7.14
CA ARG A 46 -14.68 9.75 6.78
C ARG A 46 -15.94 9.24 7.48
N GLY A 47 -16.09 7.92 7.60
CA GLY A 47 -17.21 7.30 8.31
C GLY A 47 -17.16 7.49 9.83
N ALA A 48 -15.96 7.51 10.41
CA ALA A 48 -15.75 7.63 11.85
C ALA A 48 -15.83 9.08 12.37
N TYR A 49 -15.51 10.08 11.55
CA TYR A 49 -15.79 11.47 11.89
C TYR A 49 -17.29 11.69 12.02
N ALA A 50 -17.72 12.23 13.16
CA ALA A 50 -19.12 12.56 13.43
C ALA A 50 -19.72 13.38 12.27
N ARG A 51 -21.02 13.30 12.00
CA ARG A 51 -21.68 14.16 11.00
C ARG A 51 -22.12 15.48 11.67
N GLY A 52 -21.94 16.62 11.01
CA GLY A 52 -22.27 17.96 11.54
C GLY A 52 -21.09 18.93 11.56
N ARG A 53 -20.73 19.48 12.74
CA ARG A 53 -19.67 20.50 12.95
C ARG A 53 -18.27 20.13 12.42
N THR A 54 -18.06 18.86 12.09
CA THR A 54 -16.83 18.22 11.59
C THR A 54 -16.80 18.09 10.06
N GLY A 55 -17.74 18.71 9.33
CA GLY A 55 -17.78 18.66 7.87
C GLY A 55 -16.48 19.12 7.18
N ASN A 56 -15.73 20.05 7.78
CA ASN A 56 -14.41 20.44 7.30
C ASN A 56 -13.35 19.35 7.51
N LEU A 57 -13.42 18.59 8.60
CA LEU A 57 -12.54 17.45 8.85
C LEU A 57 -12.77 16.36 7.80
N ILE A 58 -14.03 16.03 7.53
CA ILE A 58 -14.41 15.03 6.51
C ILE A 58 -13.93 15.45 5.13
N ARG A 59 -14.19 16.70 4.72
CA ARG A 59 -13.78 17.24 3.39
C ARG A 59 -12.27 17.29 3.20
N GLY A 60 -11.51 17.43 4.28
CA GLY A 60 -10.05 17.47 4.23
C GLY A 60 -9.38 16.09 4.16
N VAL A 61 -10.07 15.00 4.51
CA VAL A 61 -9.50 13.65 4.39
C VAL A 61 -9.54 13.22 2.92
N ARG A 62 -8.37 12.97 2.35
CA ARG A 62 -8.19 12.65 0.94
C ARG A 62 -7.12 11.57 0.79
N VAL A 63 -7.25 10.77 -0.27
CA VAL A 63 -6.11 10.02 -0.79
C VAL A 63 -5.27 11.05 -1.54
N ASP A 64 -4.03 11.21 -1.15
CA ASP A 64 -3.06 11.85 -2.02
C ASP A 64 -2.47 10.73 -2.87
N THR A 65 -2.93 10.64 -4.11
CA THR A 65 -2.40 9.72 -5.11
C THR A 65 -1.04 10.24 -5.59
N ARG A 66 -0.10 10.42 -4.66
CA ARG A 66 1.31 10.22 -4.99
C ARG A 66 1.53 8.72 -5.03
N SER A 67 0.88 8.04 -5.96
CA SER A 67 1.22 6.68 -6.34
C SER A 67 2.47 6.80 -7.20
N ALA A 68 3.64 6.78 -6.56
CA ALA A 68 4.89 6.74 -7.28
C ALA A 68 5.44 5.32 -7.22
N MET A 69 5.44 4.64 -8.36
CA MET A 69 6.40 3.55 -8.55
C MET A 69 7.79 4.18 -8.63
N GLU A 70 8.46 4.28 -7.48
CA GLU A 70 9.86 4.70 -7.40
C GLU A 70 10.71 3.41 -7.31
N GLY A 71 11.17 2.93 -8.46
CA GLY A 71 11.92 1.68 -8.56
C GLY A 71 11.09 0.44 -8.18
N ASP A 72 11.47 -0.22 -7.09
CA ASP A 72 10.75 -1.38 -6.52
C ASP A 72 9.79 -1.00 -5.38
N ARG A 73 9.70 0.29 -5.04
CA ARG A 73 8.83 0.75 -3.94
C ARG A 73 7.39 0.86 -4.43
N VAL A 74 6.49 0.34 -3.61
CA VAL A 74 5.04 0.40 -3.79
C VAL A 74 4.44 1.10 -2.58
N TRP A 75 3.74 2.20 -2.80
CA TRP A 75 3.10 2.97 -1.73
C TRP A 75 1.91 3.78 -2.23
N ALA A 76 1.03 4.14 -1.30
CA ALA A 76 -0.06 5.08 -1.50
C ALA A 76 -0.25 5.89 -0.20
N LEU A 77 -0.60 7.17 -0.32
CA LEU A 77 -0.71 8.07 0.82
C LEU A 77 -2.16 8.43 1.12
N ALA A 78 -2.63 8.08 2.32
CA ALA A 78 -3.84 8.66 2.88
C ALA A 78 -3.46 9.80 3.82
N ARG A 79 -4.06 11.00 3.65
CA ARG A 79 -3.78 12.15 4.52
C ARG A 79 -5.04 12.96 4.84
N THR A 80 -4.97 13.71 5.94
CA THR A 80 -5.95 14.76 6.24
C THR A 80 -5.35 16.13 5.99
N GLY A 81 -5.90 16.86 5.02
CA GLY A 81 -5.61 18.27 4.75
C GLY A 81 -6.54 19.22 5.49
N ALA A 82 -7.35 18.73 6.43
CA ALA A 82 -8.26 19.58 7.18
C ALA A 82 -7.47 20.47 8.18
N PRO A 83 -7.71 21.79 8.18
CA PRO A 83 -7.18 22.66 9.22
C PRO A 83 -7.60 22.14 10.60
N HIS A 84 -6.63 22.07 11.52
CA HIS A 84 -6.85 21.64 12.91
C HIS A 84 -7.29 20.18 13.12
N SER A 85 -7.07 19.28 12.15
CA SER A 85 -7.27 17.83 12.35
C SER A 85 -6.55 17.31 13.60
N HIS A 86 -5.35 17.79 13.88
CA HIS A 86 -4.59 17.44 15.09
C HIS A 86 -5.31 17.82 16.40
N LEU A 87 -6.06 18.92 16.44
CA LEU A 87 -6.84 19.31 17.63
C LEU A 87 -8.00 18.35 17.87
N TYR A 88 -8.62 17.85 16.80
CA TYR A 88 -9.66 16.83 16.90
C TYR A 88 -9.08 15.49 17.42
N GLU A 89 -7.99 15.07 16.79
CA GLU A 89 -7.36 13.79 17.10
C GLU A 89 -6.81 13.75 18.52
N TRP A 90 -6.20 14.85 18.98
CA TRP A 90 -5.42 14.88 20.23
C TRP A 90 -6.07 15.68 21.36
N GLY A 91 -7.12 16.45 21.04
CA GLY A 91 -7.81 17.33 21.97
C GLY A 91 -7.05 18.63 22.23
N THR A 92 -7.65 19.49 23.06
CA THR A 92 -7.00 20.70 23.59
C THR A 92 -7.08 20.73 25.09
N LYS A 93 -6.10 21.36 25.74
CA LYS A 93 -6.21 21.74 27.15
C LYS A 93 -7.34 22.76 27.34
N GLY A 94 -7.93 22.76 28.53
CA GLY A 94 -8.89 23.80 28.93
C GLY A 94 -8.24 25.17 28.92
N ARG A 95 -8.93 26.16 28.37
CA ARG A 95 -8.47 27.55 28.36
C ARG A 95 -9.31 28.38 29.33
N HIS A 96 -8.66 29.27 30.08
CA HIS A 96 -9.31 30.28 30.90
C HIS A 96 -9.01 31.66 30.31
N ASN A 97 -9.96 32.59 30.39
CA ASN A 97 -9.70 33.98 30.04
C ASN A 97 -9.04 34.74 31.22
N ALA A 98 -8.62 35.99 31.00
CA ALA A 98 -8.02 36.83 32.03
C ALA A 98 -8.94 37.11 33.25
N ARG A 99 -10.25 36.85 33.11
CA ARG A 99 -11.26 36.95 34.18
C ARG A 99 -11.54 35.60 34.86
N GLY A 100 -10.72 34.58 34.61
CA GLY A 100 -10.84 33.23 35.17
C GLY A 100 -11.91 32.34 34.54
N ALA A 101 -12.74 32.85 33.61
CA ALA A 101 -13.83 32.08 33.02
C ALA A 101 -13.34 31.01 32.04
N TYR A 102 -13.86 29.78 32.20
CA TYR A 102 -13.55 28.64 31.35
C TYR A 102 -14.08 28.82 29.92
N ARG A 103 -13.22 28.59 28.93
CA ARG A 103 -13.49 28.74 27.49
C ARG A 103 -13.60 27.41 26.75
N GLY A 104 -13.72 26.31 27.49
CA GLY A 104 -13.84 24.97 26.91
C GLY A 104 -12.51 24.28 26.67
N ALA A 105 -12.61 22.96 26.48
CA ALA A 105 -11.58 22.06 26.02
C ALA A 105 -12.18 21.17 24.93
N MET A 106 -11.38 20.81 23.93
CA MET A 106 -11.78 19.82 22.94
C MET A 106 -11.41 18.43 23.46
N PRO A 107 -12.36 17.49 23.58
CA PRO A 107 -12.05 16.13 23.97
C PRO A 107 -11.25 15.42 22.86
N ARG A 108 -10.26 14.63 23.27
CA ARG A 108 -9.43 13.81 22.38
C ARG A 108 -10.26 12.73 21.69
N ARG A 109 -10.14 12.59 20.37
CA ARG A 109 -10.79 11.51 19.59
C ARG A 109 -9.81 10.96 18.56
N VAL A 110 -9.02 9.97 18.97
CA VAL A 110 -8.03 9.34 18.09
C VAL A 110 -8.73 8.43 17.10
N THR A 111 -8.84 8.87 15.85
CA THR A 111 -9.58 8.20 14.79
C THR A 111 -8.67 7.78 13.66
N PHE A 112 -7.80 8.70 13.18
CA PHE A 112 -6.98 8.45 12.01
C PHE A 112 -5.97 7.31 12.23
N VAL A 113 -5.17 7.39 13.31
CA VAL A 113 -4.04 6.47 13.53
C VAL A 113 -4.48 5.00 13.68
N PRO A 114 -5.51 4.65 14.49
CA PRO A 114 -5.95 3.27 14.62
C PRO A 114 -6.45 2.67 13.30
N ILE A 115 -7.17 3.46 12.51
CA ILE A 115 -7.66 3.03 11.19
C ILE A 115 -6.49 2.81 10.24
N ALA A 116 -5.53 3.73 10.20
CA ALA A 116 -4.34 3.60 9.36
C ALA A 116 -3.49 2.37 9.71
N ILE A 117 -3.30 2.08 11.00
CA ILE A 117 -2.58 0.87 11.45
C ILE A 117 -3.30 -0.39 11.00
N ARG A 118 -4.62 -0.48 11.22
CA ARG A 118 -5.41 -1.65 10.81
C ARG A 118 -5.32 -1.93 9.31
N GLU A 119 -5.46 -0.90 8.48
CA GLU A 119 -5.38 -1.07 7.03
C GLU A 119 -3.96 -1.34 6.54
N ARG A 120 -2.93 -0.85 7.25
CA ARG A 120 -1.52 -1.20 6.99
C ARG A 120 -1.27 -2.69 7.22
N GLU A 121 -1.75 -3.24 8.34
CA GLU A 121 -1.60 -4.68 8.62
C GLU A 121 -2.31 -5.54 7.57
N ARG A 122 -3.52 -5.13 7.17
CA ARG A 122 -4.24 -5.77 6.07
C ARG A 122 -3.46 -5.71 4.75
N PHE A 123 -2.91 -4.54 4.41
CA PHE A 123 -2.07 -4.38 3.21
C PHE A 123 -0.83 -5.28 3.25
N ASN A 124 -0.14 -5.38 4.40
CA ASN A 124 1.02 -6.26 4.55
C ASN A 124 0.66 -7.73 4.32
N ALA A 125 -0.52 -8.18 4.76
CA ALA A 125 -1.01 -9.53 4.50
C ALA A 125 -1.31 -9.75 3.01
N GLU A 126 -1.96 -8.79 2.35
CA GLU A 126 -2.22 -8.82 0.90
C GLU A 126 -0.90 -8.85 0.10
N LEU A 127 0.10 -8.06 0.51
CA LEU A 127 1.41 -8.03 -0.13
C LEU A 127 2.15 -9.37 -0.01
N ARG A 128 2.12 -10.02 1.15
CA ARG A 128 2.69 -11.35 1.34
C ARG A 128 2.05 -12.38 0.40
N ALA A 129 0.73 -12.32 0.20
CA ALA A 129 0.03 -13.20 -0.73
C ALA A 129 0.45 -12.96 -2.19
N ILE A 130 0.61 -11.70 -2.60
CA ILE A 130 1.09 -11.33 -3.95
C ILE A 130 2.50 -11.87 -4.20
N LEU A 131 3.39 -11.78 -3.20
CA LEU A 131 4.76 -12.24 -3.30
C LEU A 131 4.90 -13.77 -3.24
N ALA A 132 4.00 -14.45 -2.54
CA ALA A 132 4.04 -15.91 -2.38
C ALA A 132 3.66 -16.70 -3.65
N ALA A 133 3.10 -16.05 -4.67
CA ALA A 133 2.78 -16.73 -5.92
C ALA A 133 4.07 -17.27 -6.60
N PRO A 134 4.01 -18.42 -7.29
CA PRO A 134 5.19 -19.05 -7.87
C PRO A 134 5.85 -18.20 -8.97
N VAL A 135 7.18 -18.32 -9.07
CA VAL A 135 8.01 -17.87 -10.21
C VAL A 135 7.76 -18.83 -11.39
N PRO A 136 7.74 -18.37 -12.66
CA PRO A 136 7.76 -19.25 -13.82
C PRO A 136 8.80 -20.34 -13.61
N ALA A 137 8.43 -21.60 -13.85
CA ALA A 137 9.29 -22.72 -13.56
C ALA A 137 10.61 -22.63 -14.37
N ILE A 138 11.73 -22.69 -13.67
CA ILE A 138 13.03 -23.03 -14.24
C ILE A 138 13.21 -24.52 -13.97
N GLY A 139 12.76 -25.37 -14.88
CA GLY A 139 12.87 -26.81 -14.67
C GLY A 139 12.09 -27.68 -15.66
N PRO A 140 12.23 -29.01 -15.54
CA PRO A 140 11.63 -29.99 -16.47
C PRO A 140 10.12 -29.77 -16.57
N GLY A 141 9.62 -29.53 -17.79
CA GLY A 141 8.25 -29.12 -18.08
C GLY A 141 8.10 -27.69 -18.63
N ASN A 142 9.19 -26.91 -18.70
CA ASN A 142 9.23 -25.70 -19.52
C ASN A 142 9.37 -26.08 -21.01
N PRO A 143 8.46 -25.65 -21.91
CA PRO A 143 8.52 -25.99 -23.34
C PRO A 143 9.80 -25.49 -24.04
N ASP A 144 10.50 -24.52 -23.43
CA ASP A 144 11.76 -23.95 -23.94
C ASP A 144 13.01 -24.71 -23.46
N VAL A 145 12.85 -25.71 -22.58
CA VAL A 145 13.92 -26.61 -22.16
C VAL A 145 13.83 -27.87 -23.01
N GLN A 146 14.52 -27.85 -24.15
CA GLN A 146 14.71 -29.04 -24.97
C GLN A 146 16.01 -29.74 -24.53
N GLU A 147 15.89 -30.97 -24.04
CA GLU A 147 17.03 -31.89 -24.01
C GLU A 147 17.33 -32.29 -25.45
N THR A 148 18.35 -31.68 -26.04
CA THR A 148 18.94 -32.21 -27.27
C THR A 148 20.08 -33.14 -26.91
N GLY A 149 19.90 -34.44 -27.12
CA GLY A 149 20.92 -35.45 -26.89
C GLY A 149 20.79 -36.68 -27.81
N ALA A 150 21.86 -36.87 -28.59
CA ALA A 150 22.36 -38.05 -29.33
C ALA A 150 21.45 -38.74 -30.37
#